data_AF-A0A4P6FHL9-F1
#
_entry.id   AF-A0A4P6FHL9-F1
#
_cell.length_a   1.000
_cell.length_b   1.000
_cell.length_c   1.000
_cell.angle_alpha   90.00
_cell.angle_beta   90.00
_cell.angle_gamma   90.00
#
_symmetry.space_group_name_H-M   'P 1'
#
loop_
_entity.id
_entity.type
_entity.pdbx_description
1 polymer ?
#
loop_
_entity_poly.entity_id
_entity_poly.type
_entity_poly.pdbx_seq_one_letter_code
_entity_poly.pdbx_strand_id
1 'polypeptide(L)'
;MRKFIVAAVAVAALAGAAAPASAQAWRVQPGVQRQIQNDINQLDRQISRAVQRKTISQREAGGLRRDALSLQRTYNRFTRGGLDRQEVAQLENQVNRLHQRLRLERRDWDGRRG
;
A
#
# COMPACT_ATOMS: atom_id res chain seq x y z
N MET A 1 23.52 7.50 -5.53
CA MET A 1 23.72 7.90 -4.12
C MET A 1 22.85 9.11 -3.81
N ARG A 2 21.78 8.94 -3.04
CA ARG A 2 21.05 10.05 -2.41
C ARG A 2 20.78 9.65 -0.97
N LYS A 3 21.40 10.40 -0.07
CA LYS A 3 21.42 10.21 1.38
C LYS A 3 20.06 10.65 1.92
N PHE A 4 19.32 9.75 2.57
CA PHE A 4 18.21 10.12 3.43
C PHE A 4 18.76 10.20 4.85
N ILE A 5 19.22 11.39 5.24
CA ILE A 5 19.45 11.72 6.65
C ILE A 5 18.15 12.34 7.15
N VAL A 6 17.39 11.58 7.91
CA VAL A 6 16.50 12.14 8.94
C VAL A 6 16.77 11.35 10.21
N ALA A 7 17.78 11.83 10.94
CA ALA A 7 17.96 11.48 12.33
C ALA A 7 16.87 12.21 13.12
N ALA A 8 15.81 11.50 13.49
CA ALA A 8 14.90 11.94 14.54
C ALA A 8 15.38 11.29 15.84
N VAL A 9 16.36 11.92 16.48
CA VAL A 9 16.74 11.62 17.86
C VAL A 9 15.64 12.19 18.74
N ALA A 10 14.82 11.33 19.34
CA ALA A 10 13.96 11.68 20.46
C ALA A 10 14.63 11.19 21.74
N VAL A 11 15.48 12.02 22.33
CA VAL A 11 15.94 11.86 23.72
C VAL A 11 15.02 12.70 24.59
N ALA A 12 14.21 12.04 25.40
CA ALA A 12 13.76 12.52 26.71
C ALA A 12 12.93 11.43 27.41
N ALA A 13 13.50 10.75 28.40
CA ALA A 13 12.75 10.17 29.51
C ALA A 13 13.70 9.75 30.64
N LEU A 14 14.17 10.73 31.42
CA LEU A 14 14.64 10.50 32.79
C LEU A 14 13.66 11.23 33.72
N ALA A 15 12.80 10.46 34.39
CA ALA A 15 12.32 10.66 35.77
C ALA A 15 11.05 9.84 35.99
N GLY A 16 11.05 9.04 37.05
CA GLY A 16 9.97 8.13 37.40
C GLY A 16 8.63 8.83 37.63
N ALA A 17 7.67 8.48 36.79
CA ALA A 17 6.25 8.38 37.08
C ALA A 17 5.67 7.54 35.96
N ALA A 18 4.91 6.50 36.29
CA ALA A 18 4.15 5.71 35.33
C ALA A 18 2.99 6.56 34.77
N ALA A 19 3.30 7.58 33.99
CA ALA A 19 2.34 8.27 33.14
C ALA A 19 2.31 7.49 31.81
N PRO A 20 1.15 6.95 31.37
CA PRO A 20 1.06 6.47 30.00
C PRO A 20 1.39 7.68 29.12
N ALA A 21 2.49 7.59 28.39
CA ALA A 21 2.82 8.53 27.34
C ALA A 21 1.57 8.62 26.46
N SER A 22 0.87 9.74 26.55
CA SER A 22 -0.36 9.99 25.83
C SER A 22 -0.04 9.76 24.35
N ALA A 23 -0.65 8.72 23.79
CA ALA A 23 -0.58 8.43 22.37
C ALA A 23 -1.10 9.66 21.63
N GLN A 24 -0.18 10.55 21.24
CA GLN A 24 -0.49 11.70 20.40
C GLN A 24 -1.16 11.13 19.16
N ALA A 25 -2.46 11.39 18.99
CA ALA A 25 -3.26 10.87 17.90
C ALA A 25 -2.60 11.28 16.58
N TRP A 26 -1.84 10.37 15.99
CA TRP A 26 -1.09 10.62 14.78
C TRP A 26 -2.10 10.63 13.63
N ARG A 27 -2.60 11.80 13.28
CA ARG A 27 -3.54 11.95 12.16
C ARG A 27 -2.75 12.07 10.86
N VAL A 28 -3.03 11.15 9.93
CA VAL A 28 -2.46 11.18 8.58
C VAL A 28 -2.81 12.48 7.86
N GLN A 29 -1.82 13.05 7.17
CA GLN A 29 -2.05 14.21 6.31
C GLN A 29 -2.95 13.84 5.13
N PRO A 30 -3.91 14.69 4.73
CA PRO A 30 -4.81 14.43 3.60
C PRO A 30 -4.10 14.08 2.28
N GLY A 31 -2.86 14.52 2.09
CA GLY A 31 -2.04 14.19 0.92
C GLY A 31 -1.71 12.70 0.80
N VAL A 32 -1.34 12.06 1.90
CA VAL A 32 -0.98 10.63 1.94
C VAL A 32 -2.21 9.77 1.63
N GLN A 33 -3.37 10.12 2.19
CA GLN A 33 -4.61 9.40 1.92
C GLN A 33 -4.99 9.42 0.43
N ARG A 34 -4.83 10.57 -0.23
CA ARG A 34 -5.06 10.70 -1.68
C ARG A 34 -4.04 9.91 -2.49
N GLN A 35 -2.79 9.87 -2.06
CA GLN A 35 -1.75 9.08 -2.72
C GLN A 35 -2.10 7.58 -2.72
N ILE A 36 -2.44 7.02 -1.56
CA ILE A 36 -2.84 5.61 -1.44
C ILE A 36 -4.05 5.31 -2.33
N GLN A 37 -5.05 6.21 -2.34
CA GLN A 37 -6.22 6.06 -3.21
C GLN A 37 -5.83 6.03 -4.70
N ASN A 38 -4.93 6.91 -5.10
CA ASN A 38 -4.42 6.95 -6.47
C ASN A 38 -3.67 5.66 -6.82
N ASP A 39 -2.85 5.13 -5.92
CA ASP A 39 -2.09 3.89 -6.13
C ASP A 39 -3.03 2.69 -6.32
N ILE A 40 -4.07 2.58 -5.50
CA ILE A 40 -5.12 1.55 -5.64
C ILE A 40 -5.81 1.66 -7.01
N ASN A 41 -6.21 2.87 -7.41
CA ASN A 41 -6.86 3.10 -8.70
C ASN A 41 -5.92 2.81 -9.88
N GLN A 42 -4.64 3.14 -9.75
CA GLN A 42 -3.64 2.84 -10.77
C GLN A 42 -3.42 1.33 -10.91
N LEU A 43 -3.37 0.58 -9.81
CA LEU A 43 -3.27 -0.88 -9.82
C LEU A 43 -4.41 -1.51 -10.60
N ASP A 44 -5.66 -1.13 -10.33
CA ASP A 44 -6.83 -1.66 -11.06
C ASP A 44 -6.75 -1.39 -12.58
N ARG A 45 -6.37 -0.16 -12.95
CA ARG A 45 -6.16 0.21 -14.36
C ARG A 45 -5.00 -0.57 -15.00
N GLN A 46 -3.93 -0.85 -14.25
CA GLN A 46 -2.80 -1.63 -14.77
C GLN A 46 -3.18 -3.09 -14.99
N ILE A 47 -3.92 -3.70 -14.06
CA ILE A 47 -4.45 -5.06 -14.22
C ILE A 47 -5.34 -5.12 -15.46
N SER A 48 -6.28 -4.19 -15.61
CA SER A 48 -7.18 -4.14 -16.76
C SER A 48 -6.44 -3.98 -18.09
N ARG A 49 -5.42 -3.10 -18.14
CA ARG A 49 -4.57 -2.95 -19.33
C ARG A 49 -3.73 -4.20 -19.62
N ALA A 50 -3.22 -4.87 -18.59
CA ALA A 50 -2.46 -6.11 -18.74
C ALA A 50 -3.33 -7.23 -19.33
N VAL A 51 -4.60 -7.32 -18.93
CA VAL A 51 -5.58 -8.24 -19.54
C VAL A 51 -5.82 -7.89 -21.00
N GLN A 52 -6.08 -6.61 -21.31
CA GLN A 52 -6.35 -6.15 -22.67
C GLN A 52 -5.18 -6.43 -23.62
N ARG A 53 -3.96 -6.18 -23.16
CA ARG A 53 -2.72 -6.47 -23.92
C ARG A 53 -2.38 -7.96 -23.96
N LYS A 54 -3.18 -8.80 -23.31
CA LYS A 54 -2.94 -10.23 -23.15
C LYS A 54 -1.51 -10.48 -22.65
N THR A 55 -1.07 -9.73 -21.63
CA THR A 55 0.22 -9.91 -20.93
C THR A 55 0.04 -10.60 -19.58
N ILE A 56 -1.18 -10.98 -19.21
CA ILE A 56 -1.52 -11.88 -18.10
C ILE A 56 -2.74 -12.70 -18.53
N SER A 57 -2.92 -13.89 -17.96
CA SER A 57 -4.10 -14.70 -18.23
C SER A 57 -5.35 -14.15 -17.53
N GLN A 58 -6.53 -14.52 -18.04
CA GLN A 58 -7.81 -14.18 -17.38
C GLN A 58 -7.90 -14.75 -15.96
N ARG A 59 -7.28 -15.91 -15.72
CA ARG A 59 -7.27 -16.59 -14.41
C ARG A 59 -6.44 -15.82 -13.39
N GLU A 60 -5.22 -15.42 -13.77
CA GLU A 60 -4.31 -14.63 -12.93
C GLU A 60 -4.91 -13.24 -12.65
N ALA A 61 -5.49 -12.61 -13.68
CA ALA A 61 -6.21 -11.35 -13.54
C ALA A 61 -7.38 -11.44 -12.56
N GLY A 62 -8.11 -12.57 -12.54
CA GLY A 62 -9.16 -12.81 -11.55
C GLY A 62 -8.65 -12.80 -10.12
N GLY A 63 -7.46 -13.37 -9.86
CA GLY A 63 -6.78 -13.28 -8.57
C GLY A 63 -6.39 -11.86 -8.20
N LEU A 64 -5.71 -11.16 -9.11
CA LEU A 64 -5.25 -9.78 -8.90
C LEU A 64 -6.42 -8.81 -8.65
N ARG A 65 -7.54 -8.98 -9.36
CA ARG A 65 -8.76 -8.17 -9.14
C ARG A 65 -9.38 -8.41 -7.78
N ARG A 66 -9.42 -9.65 -7.30
CA ARG A 66 -9.91 -9.95 -5.94
C ARG A 66 -9.03 -9.31 -4.88
N ASP A 67 -7.72 -9.35 -5.06
CA ASP A 67 -6.76 -8.72 -4.14
C ASP A 67 -6.94 -7.19 -4.15
N ALA A 68 -7.08 -6.57 -5.32
CA ALA A 68 -7.34 -5.14 -5.47
C ALA A 68 -8.65 -4.71 -4.79
N LEU A 69 -9.72 -5.49 -4.97
CA LEU A 69 -11.01 -5.24 -4.31
C LEU A 69 -10.90 -5.37 -2.78
N SER A 70 -10.14 -6.35 -2.29
CA SER A 70 -9.89 -6.54 -0.85
C SER A 70 -9.13 -5.33 -0.27
N LEU A 71 -8.11 -4.87 -0.97
CA LEU A 71 -7.35 -3.67 -0.62
C LEU A 71 -8.24 -2.41 -0.60
N GLN A 72 -9.09 -2.23 -1.61
CA GLN A 72 -10.04 -1.11 -1.66
C GLN A 72 -11.04 -1.13 -0.50
N ARG A 73 -11.56 -2.32 -0.14
CA ARG A 73 -12.45 -2.49 1.01
C ARG A 73 -11.73 -2.16 2.33
N THR A 74 -10.47 -2.57 2.46
CA THR A 74 -9.63 -2.27 3.63
C THR A 74 -9.38 -0.77 3.76
N TYR A 75 -9.01 -0.10 2.65
CA TYR A 75 -8.88 1.35 2.60
C TYR A 75 -10.17 2.07 3.00
N ASN A 76 -11.32 1.66 2.46
CA ASN A 76 -12.62 2.24 2.80
C ASN A 76 -13.00 2.04 4.28
N ARG A 77 -12.52 0.96 4.91
CA ARG A 77 -12.74 0.72 6.34
C ARG A 77 -11.90 1.66 7.19
N PHE A 78 -10.60 1.75 6.92
CA PHE A 78 -9.68 2.59 7.70
C PHE A 78 -9.98 4.09 7.56
N THR A 79 -10.34 4.54 6.36
CA THR A 79 -10.67 5.96 6.11
C THR A 79 -11.91 6.46 6.85
N ARG A 80 -12.80 5.59 7.34
CA ARG A 80 -13.97 5.98 8.14
C ARG A 80 -13.59 6.45 9.55
N GLY A 81 -12.56 5.86 10.15
CA GLY A 81 -12.03 6.26 11.47
C GLY A 81 -10.99 7.37 11.40
N GLY A 82 -10.52 7.70 10.20
CA GLY A 82 -9.26 8.40 9.99
C GLY A 82 -8.11 7.39 9.93
N LEU A 83 -7.16 7.62 9.03
CA LEU A 83 -6.01 6.73 8.88
C LEU A 83 -4.99 6.96 9.99
N ASP A 84 -4.56 5.89 10.63
CA ASP A 84 -3.42 5.86 11.55
C ASP A 84 -2.13 5.37 10.86
N ARG A 85 -0.99 5.54 11.54
CA ARG A 85 0.34 5.20 10.98
C ARG A 85 0.48 3.73 10.59
N GLN A 86 -0.06 2.86 11.43
CA GLN A 86 -0.02 1.41 11.19
C GLN A 86 -0.89 1.02 10.01
N GLU A 87 -2.07 1.65 9.87
CA GLU A 87 -2.99 1.39 8.76
C GLU A 87 -2.42 1.87 7.43
N VAL A 88 -1.77 3.03 7.41
CA VAL A 88 -1.03 3.51 6.23
C VAL A 88 0.05 2.52 5.84
N ALA A 89 0.92 2.13 6.77
CA ALA A 89 1.98 1.16 6.49
C ALA A 89 1.41 -0.18 6.00
N GLN A 90 0.30 -0.63 6.56
CA GLN A 90 -0.39 -1.83 6.11
C GLN A 90 -0.92 -1.71 4.68
N LEU A 91 -1.57 -0.58 4.34
CA LEU A 91 -2.07 -0.32 2.99
C LEU A 91 -0.94 -0.25 1.97
N GLU A 92 0.14 0.47 2.29
CA GLU A 92 1.33 0.57 1.44
C GLU A 92 1.98 -0.80 1.21
N ASN A 93 2.09 -1.62 2.24
CA ASN A 93 2.61 -2.98 2.12
C ASN A 93 1.74 -3.85 1.20
N GLN A 94 0.41 -3.73 1.30
CA GLN A 94 -0.51 -4.45 0.43
C GLN A 94 -0.45 -3.96 -1.02
N VAL A 95 -0.39 -2.64 -1.25
CA VAL A 95 -0.18 -2.01 -2.56
C VAL A 95 1.11 -2.54 -3.20
N ASN A 96 2.22 -2.51 -2.46
CA ASN A 96 3.52 -2.97 -2.93
C ASN A 96 3.51 -4.46 -3.26
N ARG A 97 2.89 -5.29 -2.41
CA ARG A 97 2.75 -6.73 -2.66
C ARG A 97 1.95 -6.99 -3.95
N LEU A 98 0.85 -6.26 -4.16
CA LEU A 98 0.03 -6.43 -5.36
C LEU A 98 0.75 -5.96 -6.62
N HIS A 99 1.50 -4.86 -6.53
CA HIS A 99 2.39 -4.40 -7.60
C HIS A 99 3.44 -5.44 -7.99
N GLN A 100 4.11 -6.03 -7.00
CA GLN A 100 5.09 -7.08 -7.25
C GLN A 100 4.44 -8.29 -7.89
N ARG A 101 3.28 -8.72 -7.38
CA ARG A 101 2.53 -9.84 -7.97
C ARG A 101 2.18 -9.56 -9.42
N LEU A 102 1.56 -8.42 -9.74
CA LEU A 102 1.25 -8.05 -11.12
C LEU A 102 2.49 -8.07 -12.03
N ARG A 103 3.64 -7.59 -11.53
CA ARG A 103 4.90 -7.60 -12.29
C ARG A 103 5.40 -9.02 -12.56
N LEU A 104 5.31 -9.92 -11.58
CA LEU A 104 5.69 -11.33 -11.75
C LEU A 104 4.78 -12.03 -12.74
N GLU A 105 3.46 -11.90 -12.59
CA GLU A 105 2.47 -12.52 -13.50
C GLU A 105 2.70 -12.06 -14.96
N ARG A 106 3.05 -10.78 -15.16
CA ARG A 106 3.41 -10.26 -16.49
C ARG A 106 4.68 -10.89 -17.05
N ARG A 107 5.72 -10.99 -16.22
CA ARG A 107 7.01 -11.57 -16.62
C ARG A 107 6.89 -13.06 -16.96
N ASP A 108 6.14 -13.80 -16.14
CA ASP A 108 5.90 -15.23 -16.33
C ASP A 108 5.11 -15.48 -17.62
N TRP A 109 4.14 -14.61 -17.92
CA TRP A 109 3.39 -14.70 -19.17
C TRP A 109 4.25 -14.43 -20.41
N ASP A 110 5.07 -13.39 -20.38
CA ASP A 110 5.97 -13.06 -21.50
C ASP A 110 6.98 -14.18 -21.75
N GLY A 111 7.52 -14.81 -20.70
CA GLY A 111 8.41 -15.96 -20.79
C GLY A 111 7.78 -17.24 -21.36
N ARG A 112 6.44 -17.35 -21.38
CA ARG A 112 5.71 -18.44 -22.03
C ARG A 112 5.45 -18.20 -23.53
N ARG A 113 5.76 -17.01 -24.05
CA ARG A 113 5.53 -16.62 -25.46
C ARG A 113 6.81 -16.48 -26.29
N GLY A 114 7.99 -16.54 -25.67
CA GLY A 114 9.26 -16.70 -26.37
C GLY A 114 9.50 -18.16 -26.72
#